data_AF-A7VUL1-F1
#
_entry.id   AF-A7VUL1-F1
#
_cell.length_a   1.000
_cell.length_b   1.000
_cell.length_c   1.000
_cell.angle_alpha   90.00
_cell.angle_beta   90.00
_cell.angle_gamma   90.00
#
_symmetry.space_group_name_H-M   'P 1'
#
loop_
_entity.id
_entity.type
_entity.pdbx_description
1 polymer ?
#
loop_
_entity_poly.entity_id
_entity_poly.type
_entity_poly.pdbx_seq_one_letter_code
_entity_poly.pdbx_strand_id
1 'polypeptide(L)'
;MKKLGLLDRLAEQHRTFISNLRLQPTLKWEALGDLYQLENKEQYPLKEWEEAVSYLLGCEVRFANYEDIGKSLKPFSLKVR
;
A
#
# COMPACT_ATOMS: atom_id res chain seq x y z
N MET A 1 20.69 -9.63 -2.77
CA MET A 1 19.57 -9.34 -1.85
C MET A 1 18.32 -9.22 -2.69
N LYS A 2 17.23 -9.95 -2.38
CA LYS A 2 15.95 -9.74 -3.09
C LYS A 2 15.42 -8.37 -2.70
N LYS A 3 14.96 -7.59 -3.69
CA LYS A 3 14.23 -6.36 -3.43
C LYS A 3 12.88 -6.76 -2.82
N LEU A 4 12.59 -6.30 -1.61
CA LEU A 4 11.30 -6.57 -0.95
C LEU A 4 10.19 -5.84 -1.71
N GLY A 5 9.07 -6.52 -1.94
CA GLY A 5 7.91 -5.90 -2.55
C GLY A 5 7.19 -4.96 -1.58
N LEU A 6 6.24 -4.15 -2.08
CA LEU A 6 5.46 -3.22 -1.26
C LEU A 6 4.72 -3.93 -0.11
N LEU A 7 4.07 -5.05 -0.38
CA LEU A 7 3.35 -5.83 0.65
C LEU A 7 4.31 -6.45 1.67
N ASP A 8 5.48 -6.94 1.25
CA ASP A 8 6.49 -7.47 2.16
C ASP A 8 7.00 -6.38 3.10
N ARG A 9 7.30 -5.19 2.55
CA ARG A 9 7.75 -4.03 3.32
C ARG A 9 6.72 -3.60 4.37
N LEU A 10 5.45 -3.54 3.99
CA LEU A 10 4.36 -3.20 4.91
C LEU A 10 4.23 -4.25 6.02
N ALA A 11 4.29 -5.54 5.67
CA ALA A 11 4.20 -6.62 6.63
C ALA A 11 5.37 -6.59 7.64
N GLU A 12 6.58 -6.32 7.17
CA GLU A 12 7.77 -6.15 8.02
C GLU A 12 7.64 -4.93 8.94
N GLN A 13 7.19 -3.79 8.41
CA GLN A 13 6.97 -2.55 9.18
C GLN A 13 5.97 -2.76 10.34
N HIS A 14 4.88 -3.47 10.07
CA HIS A 14 3.83 -3.79 11.05
C HIS A 14 4.12 -5.05 11.88
N ARG A 15 5.26 -5.72 11.66
CA ARG A 15 5.65 -6.98 12.31
C ARG A 15 4.54 -8.03 12.28
N THR A 16 3.93 -8.18 11.11
CA THR A 16 2.74 -9.00 10.89
C THR A 16 2.86 -9.81 9.61
N PHE A 17 1.88 -10.68 9.35
CA PHE A 17 1.79 -11.40 8.08
C PHE A 17 1.08 -10.55 7.02
N ILE A 18 1.43 -10.71 5.74
CA ILE A 18 0.77 -10.00 4.62
C ILE A 18 -0.76 -10.17 4.67
N SER A 19 -1.25 -11.37 5.01
CA SER A 19 -2.69 -11.63 5.16
C SER A 19 -3.37 -10.73 6.20
N ASN A 20 -2.68 -10.43 7.31
CA ASN A 20 -3.23 -9.58 8.36
C ASN A 20 -3.41 -8.13 7.89
N LEU A 21 -2.58 -7.65 6.95
CA LEU A 21 -2.73 -6.31 6.37
C LEU A 21 -4.10 -6.15 5.68
N ARG A 22 -4.72 -7.24 5.20
CA ARG A 22 -6.07 -7.19 4.61
C ARG A 22 -7.17 -7.57 5.61
N LEU A 23 -6.92 -8.57 6.44
CA LEU A 23 -7.92 -9.17 7.32
C LEU A 23 -8.26 -8.28 8.53
N GLN A 24 -7.31 -7.46 9.00
CA GLN A 24 -7.54 -6.57 10.12
C GLN A 24 -7.89 -5.16 9.61
N PRO A 25 -9.11 -4.65 9.88
CA PRO A 25 -9.53 -3.36 9.35
C PRO A 25 -8.55 -2.23 9.69
N THR A 26 -8.10 -2.13 10.95
CA THR A 26 -7.16 -1.10 11.39
C THR A 26 -5.83 -1.17 10.63
N LEU A 27 -5.21 -2.36 10.55
CA LEU A 27 -3.94 -2.53 9.82
C LEU A 27 -4.11 -2.24 8.32
N LYS A 28 -5.25 -2.56 7.72
CA LYS A 28 -5.53 -2.21 6.32
C LYS A 28 -5.52 -0.71 6.10
N TRP A 29 -6.20 0.04 6.96
CA TRP A 29 -6.24 1.51 6.90
C TRP A 29 -4.85 2.10 7.10
N GLU A 30 -4.09 1.61 8.08
CA GLU A 30 -2.72 2.03 8.34
C GLU A 30 -1.78 1.73 7.16
N ALA A 31 -1.85 0.52 6.60
CA ALA A 31 -1.03 0.11 5.46
C ALA A 31 -1.29 0.96 4.21
N LEU A 32 -2.55 1.31 3.92
CA LEU A 32 -2.89 2.23 2.83
C LEU A 32 -2.38 3.65 3.08
N GLY A 33 -2.40 4.10 4.34
CA GLY A 33 -1.81 5.37 4.75
C GLY A 33 -0.28 5.37 4.61
N ASP A 34 0.39 4.28 4.98
CA ASP A 34 1.83 4.13 4.83
C ASP A 34 2.25 4.16 3.35
N LEU A 35 1.48 3.51 2.47
CA LEU A 35 1.66 3.59 1.02
C LEU A 35 1.50 5.01 0.48
N TYR A 36 0.54 5.78 1.01
CA TYR A 36 0.38 7.20 0.64
C TYR A 36 1.62 8.02 1.00
N GLN A 37 2.14 7.82 2.22
CA GLN A 37 3.31 8.54 2.76
C GLN A 37 4.64 8.08 2.16
N LEU A 38 4.66 6.97 1.41
CA LEU A 38 5.88 6.45 0.83
C LEU A 38 6.47 7.43 -0.19
N GLU A 39 7.66 7.94 0.11
CA GLU A 39 8.45 8.79 -0.79
C GLU A 39 9.07 7.97 -1.92
N ASN A 40 9.42 8.63 -3.03
CA ASN A 40 10.06 8.02 -4.21
C ASN A 40 9.27 6.83 -4.78
N LYS A 41 7.99 7.07 -5.11
CA LYS A 41 7.06 6.03 -5.57
C LYS A 41 7.55 5.29 -6.82
N GLU A 42 8.37 5.95 -7.65
CA GLU A 42 8.99 5.43 -8.87
C GLU A 42 10.01 4.31 -8.59
N GLN A 43 10.43 4.12 -7.34
CA GLN A 43 11.29 2.99 -6.96
C GLN A 43 10.59 1.64 -7.13
N TYR A 44 9.26 1.62 -7.18
CA TYR A 44 8.45 0.43 -7.43
C TYR A 44 7.70 0.61 -8.77
N PRO A 45 7.60 -0.43 -9.61
CA PRO A 45 6.86 -0.35 -10.85
C PRO A 45 5.36 -0.14 -10.58
N LEU A 46 4.64 0.57 -11.46
CA LEU A 46 3.19 0.82 -11.31
C LEU A 46 2.40 -0.45 -11.05
N LYS A 47 2.73 -1.55 -11.74
CA LYS A 47 2.06 -2.84 -11.54
C LYS A 47 2.11 -3.34 -10.10
N GLU A 48 3.22 -3.11 -9.40
CA GLU A 48 3.36 -3.52 -8.00
C GLU A 48 2.49 -2.68 -7.07
N TRP A 49 2.31 -1.39 -7.38
CA TRP A 49 1.34 -0.54 -6.70
C TRP A 49 -0.09 -1.01 -6.93
N GLU A 50 -0.45 -1.33 -8.18
CA GLU A 50 -1.77 -1.87 -8.52
C GLU A 50 -2.05 -3.17 -7.75
N GLU A 51 -1.11 -4.11 -7.75
CA GLU A 51 -1.22 -5.37 -7.02
C GLU A 51 -1.35 -5.16 -5.51
N ALA A 52 -0.51 -4.32 -4.91
CA ALA A 52 -0.53 -4.05 -3.47
C ALA A 52 -1.82 -3.36 -3.03
N VAL A 53 -2.25 -2.31 -3.72
CA VAL A 53 -3.46 -1.56 -3.38
C VAL A 53 -4.71 -2.40 -3.65
N SER A 54 -4.74 -3.16 -4.75
CA SER A 54 -5.83 -4.09 -5.05
C SER A 54 -5.97 -5.16 -3.97
N TYR A 55 -4.84 -5.71 -3.52
CA TYR A 55 -4.80 -6.70 -2.45
C TYR A 55 -5.38 -6.14 -1.14
N LEU A 56 -4.93 -4.96 -0.72
CA LEU A 56 -5.39 -4.32 0.52
C LEU A 56 -6.89 -3.96 0.45
N LEU A 57 -7.36 -3.38 -0.66
CA LEU A 57 -8.76 -2.98 -0.81
C LEU A 57 -9.70 -4.16 -1.09
N GLY A 58 -9.19 -5.26 -1.65
CA GLY A 58 -9.97 -6.42 -2.04
C GLY A 58 -10.74 -6.24 -3.35
N CYS A 59 -10.37 -5.26 -4.17
CA CYS A 59 -10.94 -5.00 -5.50
C CYS A 59 -9.81 -4.62 -6.48
N GLU A 60 -10.07 -4.74 -7.78
CA GLU A 60 -9.08 -4.35 -8.81
C GLU A 60 -8.89 -2.83 -8.84
N VAL A 61 -7.62 -2.40 -8.80
CA VAL A 61 -7.19 -1.01 -8.91
C VAL A 61 -6.17 -0.91 -10.02
N ARG A 62 -6.31 0.12 -10.86
CA ARG A 62 -5.36 0.45 -11.91
C ARG A 62 -4.91 1.90 -11.79
N PHE A 63 -3.65 2.16 -12.11
CA PHE A 63 -3.07 3.51 -12.09
C PHE A 63 -2.50 3.84 -13.46
N ALA A 64 -2.85 5.00 -14.04
CA ALA A 64 -2.25 5.40 -15.30
C ALA A 64 -0.82 5.94 -15.09
N ASN A 65 -0.55 6.52 -13.92
CA ASN A 65 0.75 7.06 -13.55
C ASN A 65 0.91 7.16 -12.01
N TYR A 66 2.08 7.62 -11.55
CA TYR A 66 2.39 7.74 -10.13
C TYR A 66 1.62 8.86 -9.39
N GLU A 67 1.13 9.87 -10.10
CA GLU A 67 0.29 10.92 -9.52
C GLU A 67 -1.09 10.36 -9.11
N ASP A 68 -1.62 9.42 -9.92
CA ASP A 68 -2.90 8.76 -9.65
C ASP A 68 -2.86 7.94 -8.35
N ILE A 69 -1.70 7.38 -8.00
CA ILE A 69 -1.50 6.68 -6.72
C ILE A 69 -1.76 7.65 -5.56
N GLY A 70 -1.12 8.83 -5.61
CA GLY A 70 -1.27 9.86 -4.59
C GLY A 70 -2.72 10.33 -4.44
N LYS A 71 -3.42 10.55 -5.57
CA LYS A 71 -4.84 10.92 -5.58
C LYS A 71 -5.72 9.83 -4.98
N SER A 72 -5.49 8.58 -5.38
CA SER A 72 -6.30 7.43 -4.96
C SER A 72 -6.10 7.08 -3.49
N LEU A 73 -4.87 7.24 -2.98
CA LEU A 73 -4.55 6.95 -1.59
C LEU A 73 -4.77 8.14 -0.64
N LYS A 74 -5.07 9.35 -1.16
CA LYS A 74 -5.34 10.55 -0.36
C LYS A 74 -6.38 10.36 0.75
N PRO A 75 -7.50 9.62 0.56
CA PRO A 75 -8.46 9.37 1.64
C PRO A 75 -7.87 8.65 2.85
N PHE A 76 -6.77 7.92 2.67
CA PHE A 76 -6.06 7.16 3.71
C PHE A 76 -4.90 7.97 4.35
N SER A 77 -4.72 9.23 3.95
CA SER A 77 -3.63 10.09 4.45
C SER A 77 -3.76 10.47 5.93
N LEU A 78 -4.97 10.35 6.49
CA LEU A 78 -5.26 10.71 7.87
C LEU A 78 -4.94 9.53 8.79
N LYS A 79 -4.05 9.75 9.76
CA LYS A 79 -3.91 8.83 10.90
C LYS A 79 -5.14 8.98 11.77
N VAL A 80 -5.97 7.94 11.82
CA VAL A 80 -7.03 7.83 12.83
C VAL A 80 -6.33 7.77 14.18
N ARG A 81 -6.55 8.81 15.01
CA ARG A 81 -5.99 8.91 16.36
C ARG A 81 -6.86 8.17 17.36
#